data_AF-A0A257RA95-F1
#
_entry.id   AF-A0A257RA95-F1
#
_cell.length_a   1.000
_cell.length_b   1.000
_cell.length_c   1.000
_cell.angle_alpha   90.00
_cell.angle_beta   90.00
_cell.angle_gamma   90.00
#
_symmetry.space_group_name_H-M   'P 1'
#
loop_
_entity.id
_entity.type
_entity.pdbx_description
1 polymer ?
#
loop_
_entity_poly.entity_id
_entity_poly.type
_entity_poly.pdbx_seq_one_letter_code
_entity_poly.pdbx_strand_id
1 'polypeptide(L)'
;FGKKGQRVWVDCDEEEALSYGVFRTFTERNLRYSQMAPLSMFEEKNTGNNLPVQFDILAAPGEHHAEEFEFMFIAKGGGSANKSFLYQETRAVLTPEKLMAFIEAKAKTLGTSACPPYHLSIVIGGTSAELTMKTVKLASTKWLDELPTQGSTAGHAFRDIEMEQKVLEMTRHIGIGAQFGGKYFCHDVRVIRLPRHGASLPVGIGVSCSADRQVKAKITREGVFLERLETDPAQYLPEITDQHLGGEVVKIDLNQPMKQILAQLSQHPVKTRVALTGTIVVARDIAHAELKKRLDRGEGLPDYLKNHPVYYAGPAKTPAGLPTGSFGPTTAGRMDSYVDEFQKAGGSLI
;
A
#
# COMPACT_ATOMS: atom_id res chain seq x y z
N PHE A 1 -5.54 13.57 -7.60
CA PHE A 1 -4.88 14.87 -7.36
C PHE A 1 -4.76 15.57 -8.70
N GLY A 2 -4.94 16.88 -8.77
CA GLY A 2 -4.74 17.64 -9.99
C GLY A 2 -4.46 19.11 -9.75
N LYS A 3 -4.01 19.79 -10.80
CA LYS A 3 -3.83 21.24 -10.86
C LYS A 3 -4.52 21.78 -12.10
N LYS A 4 -5.47 22.70 -11.90
CA LYS A 4 -6.21 23.34 -12.99
C LYS A 4 -5.64 24.73 -13.24
N GLY A 5 -5.17 24.97 -14.46
CA GLY A 5 -4.74 26.28 -14.92
C GLY A 5 -5.88 27.30 -14.90
N GLN A 6 -5.57 28.55 -14.57
CA GLN A 6 -6.55 29.64 -14.45
C GLN A 6 -7.33 29.96 -15.75
N ARG A 7 -6.87 29.49 -16.91
CA ARG A 7 -7.53 29.66 -18.22
C ARG A 7 -8.15 28.36 -18.75
N VAL A 8 -8.27 27.33 -17.90
CA VAL A 8 -8.99 26.11 -18.23
C VAL A 8 -10.42 26.23 -17.72
N TRP A 9 -11.38 26.15 -18.64
CA TRP A 9 -12.80 26.10 -18.32
C TRP A 9 -13.37 24.74 -18.69
N VAL A 10 -14.08 24.13 -17.75
CA VAL A 10 -14.76 22.84 -17.92
C VAL A 10 -16.25 23.08 -17.71
N ASP A 11 -17.05 22.76 -18.73
CA ASP A 11 -18.50 23.03 -18.76
C ASP A 11 -19.32 21.89 -18.12
N CYS A 12 -18.76 21.23 -17.11
CA CYS A 12 -19.41 20.15 -16.36
C CYS A 12 -18.83 20.01 -14.95
N ASP A 13 -19.44 19.15 -14.13
CA ASP A 13 -18.86 18.73 -12.86
C ASP A 13 -17.66 17.80 -13.08
N GLU A 14 -16.48 18.32 -12.75
CA GLU A 14 -15.20 17.62 -12.91
C GLU A 14 -15.10 16.35 -12.06
N GLU A 15 -15.68 16.35 -10.86
CA GLU A 15 -15.67 15.21 -9.96
C GLU A 15 -16.60 14.11 -10.47
N GLU A 16 -17.79 14.48 -10.96
CA GLU A 16 -18.73 13.54 -11.58
C GLU A 16 -18.11 12.89 -12.83
N ALA A 17 -17.54 13.71 -13.73
CA ALA A 17 -16.94 13.23 -14.98
C ALA A 17 -15.79 12.25 -14.73
N LEU A 18 -14.87 12.56 -13.80
CA LEU A 18 -13.78 11.65 -13.44
C LEU A 18 -14.29 10.41 -12.69
N SER A 19 -15.27 10.56 -11.80
CA SER A 19 -15.91 9.44 -11.10
C SER A 19 -16.56 8.47 -12.07
N TYR A 20 -17.19 8.95 -13.14
CA TYR A 20 -17.77 8.11 -14.19
C TYR A 20 -16.70 7.30 -14.93
N GLY A 21 -15.55 7.89 -15.24
CA GLY A 21 -14.41 7.15 -15.82
C GLY A 21 -13.89 6.03 -14.91
N VAL A 22 -13.84 6.29 -13.60
CA VAL A 22 -13.48 5.26 -12.59
C VAL A 22 -14.56 4.19 -12.52
N PHE A 23 -15.84 4.56 -12.43
CA PHE A 23 -16.97 3.62 -12.41
C PHE A 23 -16.91 2.67 -13.61
N ARG A 24 -16.77 3.20 -14.82
CA ARG A 24 -16.64 2.41 -16.05
C ARG A 24 -15.47 1.44 -15.97
N THR A 25 -14.29 1.93 -15.61
CA THR A 25 -13.09 1.08 -15.49
C THR A 25 -13.30 -0.07 -14.50
N PHE A 26 -13.86 0.21 -13.32
CA PHE A 26 -14.05 -0.80 -12.30
C PHE A 26 -15.20 -1.77 -12.62
N THR A 27 -16.23 -1.35 -13.36
CA THR A 27 -17.35 -2.21 -13.74
C THR A 27 -17.07 -3.05 -14.99
N GLU A 28 -16.43 -2.47 -16.01
CA GLU A 28 -16.13 -3.11 -17.29
C GLU A 28 -14.86 -3.99 -17.26
N ARG A 29 -13.96 -3.78 -16.30
CA ARG A 29 -12.72 -4.58 -16.15
C ARG A 29 -12.77 -5.51 -14.95
N ASN A 30 -11.88 -6.50 -14.94
CA ASN A 30 -11.77 -7.53 -13.90
C ASN A 30 -11.04 -7.01 -12.63
N LEU A 31 -11.46 -5.87 -12.11
CA LEU A 31 -10.95 -5.25 -10.88
C LEU A 31 -11.80 -5.64 -9.66
N ARG A 32 -11.50 -5.06 -8.49
CA ARG A 32 -12.20 -5.37 -7.22
C ARG A 32 -12.85 -4.12 -6.62
N TYR A 33 -14.09 -4.26 -6.18
CA TYR A 33 -14.80 -3.24 -5.39
C TYR A 33 -14.37 -3.31 -3.93
N SER A 34 -13.74 -2.25 -3.43
CA SER A 34 -13.06 -2.25 -2.13
C SER A 34 -13.53 -1.13 -1.19
N GLN A 35 -14.47 -0.29 -1.63
CA GLN A 35 -15.01 0.79 -0.80
C GLN A 35 -16.22 0.30 -0.01
N MET A 36 -16.23 0.63 1.27
CA MET A 36 -17.31 0.33 2.21
C MET A 36 -17.99 1.66 2.56
N ALA A 37 -19.30 1.76 2.30
CA ALA A 37 -20.11 2.88 2.69
C ALA A 37 -20.63 2.67 4.12
N PRO A 38 -20.44 3.64 5.03
CA PRO A 38 -21.03 3.59 6.36
C PRO A 38 -22.54 3.85 6.27
N LEU A 39 -23.35 2.93 6.79
CA LEU A 39 -24.81 3.09 6.91
C LEU A 39 -25.20 3.61 8.30
N SER A 40 -24.43 3.20 9.31
CA SER A 40 -24.47 3.70 10.67
C SER A 40 -23.05 3.68 11.24
N MET A 41 -22.88 3.89 12.55
CA MET A 41 -21.56 3.84 13.18
C MET A 41 -20.88 2.46 13.06
N PHE A 42 -21.67 1.37 12.98
CA PHE A 42 -21.15 0.00 13.04
C PHE A 42 -21.55 -0.85 11.83
N GLU A 43 -22.44 -0.35 10.96
CA GLU A 43 -22.93 -1.08 9.80
C GLU A 43 -22.36 -0.47 8.53
N GLU A 44 -21.88 -1.34 7.64
CA GLU A 44 -21.27 -0.95 6.38
C GLU A 44 -21.80 -1.81 5.24
N LYS A 45 -21.76 -1.26 4.02
CA LYS A 45 -22.07 -2.00 2.79
C LYS A 45 -21.06 -1.67 1.71
N ASN A 46 -20.60 -2.68 0.97
CA ASN A 46 -19.76 -2.45 -0.20
C ASN A 46 -20.53 -1.64 -1.26
N THR A 47 -19.91 -0.63 -1.85
CA THR A 47 -20.57 0.22 -2.85
C THR A 47 -20.84 -0.48 -4.17
N GLY A 48 -20.23 -1.65 -4.42
CA GLY A 48 -20.46 -2.47 -5.60
C GLY A 48 -19.84 -1.90 -6.88
N ASN A 49 -19.08 -0.80 -6.80
CA ASN A 49 -18.48 -0.13 -7.94
C ASN A 49 -17.12 0.54 -7.64
N ASN A 50 -16.62 0.41 -6.40
CA ASN A 50 -15.36 1.02 -5.92
C ASN A 50 -15.36 2.56 -5.83
N LEU A 51 -16.52 3.21 -5.93
CA LEU A 51 -16.70 4.63 -5.59
C LEU A 51 -16.95 4.82 -4.09
N PRO A 52 -16.77 6.02 -3.51
CA PRO A 52 -16.36 7.27 -4.16
C PRO A 52 -14.86 7.32 -4.53
N VAL A 53 -14.51 8.25 -5.43
CA VAL A 53 -13.12 8.66 -5.64
C VAL A 53 -12.71 9.68 -4.58
N GLN A 54 -11.42 9.77 -4.28
CA GLN A 54 -10.89 10.95 -3.61
C GLN A 54 -10.56 11.99 -4.68
N PHE A 55 -11.27 13.11 -4.67
CA PHE A 55 -11.10 14.22 -5.60
C PHE A 55 -10.40 15.41 -4.92
N ASP A 56 -9.30 15.87 -5.51
CA ASP A 56 -8.47 16.95 -4.97
C ASP A 56 -7.80 17.66 -6.15
N ILE A 57 -8.43 18.73 -6.61
CA ILE A 57 -7.96 19.57 -7.71
C ILE A 57 -7.71 20.97 -7.16
N LEU A 58 -6.47 21.42 -7.29
CA LEU A 58 -6.02 22.74 -6.85
C LEU A 58 -6.01 23.70 -8.04
N ALA A 59 -6.26 24.98 -7.80
CA ALA A 59 -5.91 26.01 -8.77
C ALA A 59 -4.37 26.08 -8.91
N ALA A 60 -3.86 26.10 -10.14
CA ALA A 60 -2.45 26.38 -10.40
C ALA A 60 -2.25 27.91 -10.39
N PRO A 61 -1.49 28.49 -9.46
CA PRO A 61 -1.26 29.93 -9.44
C PRO A 61 -0.25 30.35 -10.52
N GLY A 62 -0.53 31.47 -11.18
CA GLY A 62 0.39 32.16 -12.10
C GLY A 62 0.20 31.86 -13.58
N GLU A 63 1.12 32.37 -14.40
CA GLU A 63 1.10 32.19 -15.87
C GLU A 63 1.69 30.83 -16.31
N HIS A 64 2.46 30.19 -15.44
CA HIS A 64 3.08 28.90 -15.72
C HIS A 64 2.01 27.79 -15.76
N HIS A 65 1.86 27.12 -16.91
CA HIS A 65 0.81 26.13 -17.18
C HIS A 65 -0.63 26.65 -16.98
N ALA A 66 -0.86 27.95 -17.18
CA ALA A 66 -2.18 28.57 -17.01
C ALA A 66 -3.28 27.97 -17.90
N GLU A 67 -2.90 27.29 -18.99
CA GLU A 67 -3.78 26.71 -20.00
C GLU A 67 -3.77 25.17 -19.97
N GLU A 68 -3.18 24.57 -18.93
CA GLU A 68 -3.11 23.12 -18.77
C GLU A 68 -3.95 22.65 -17.58
N PHE A 69 -4.52 21.46 -17.72
CA PHE A 69 -5.16 20.75 -16.62
C PHE A 69 -4.36 19.48 -16.34
N GLU A 70 -3.61 19.47 -15.25
CA GLU A 70 -2.73 18.37 -14.86
C GLU A 70 -3.40 17.45 -13.84
N PHE A 71 -3.14 16.16 -13.97
CA PHE A 71 -3.65 15.13 -13.08
C PHE A 71 -2.55 14.17 -12.66
N MET A 72 -2.69 13.68 -11.44
CA MET A 72 -2.06 12.46 -10.95
C MET A 72 -3.17 11.52 -10.48
N PHE A 73 -3.40 10.45 -11.24
CA PHE A 73 -4.29 9.37 -10.84
C PHE A 73 -3.50 8.34 -10.03
N ILE A 74 -4.06 7.89 -8.90
CA ILE A 74 -3.37 6.97 -7.98
C ILE A 74 -4.34 5.86 -7.58
N ALA A 75 -4.04 4.62 -7.97
CA ALA A 75 -4.79 3.45 -7.52
C ALA A 75 -4.18 2.90 -6.21
N LYS A 76 -4.41 3.59 -5.08
CA LYS A 76 -3.72 3.27 -3.82
C LYS A 76 -4.29 2.01 -3.16
N GLY A 77 -3.42 1.04 -2.89
CA GLY A 77 -3.80 -0.17 -2.15
C GLY A 77 -3.94 0.10 -0.65
N GLY A 78 -5.00 -0.44 -0.02
CA GLY A 78 -5.29 -0.23 1.41
C GLY A 78 -4.12 -0.59 2.35
N GLY A 79 -3.39 -1.68 2.09
CA GLY A 79 -2.22 -2.06 2.90
C GLY A 79 -1.13 -0.98 2.93
N SER A 80 -0.80 -0.40 1.76
CA SER A 80 0.15 0.72 1.67
C SER A 80 -0.43 2.05 2.18
N ALA A 81 -1.74 2.26 2.08
CA ALA A 81 -2.40 3.43 2.66
C ALA A 81 -2.30 3.41 4.19
N ASN A 82 -2.54 2.24 4.81
CA ASN A 82 -2.40 2.02 6.26
C ASN A 82 -0.95 2.14 6.76
N LYS A 83 0.03 2.18 5.86
CA LYS A 83 1.45 2.44 6.16
C LYS A 83 1.85 3.87 5.79
N SER A 84 0.93 4.80 6.01
CA SER A 84 1.18 6.24 6.01
C SER A 84 1.02 6.72 7.45
N PHE A 85 2.12 7.07 8.10
CA PHE A 85 2.15 7.43 9.51
C PHE A 85 2.54 8.89 9.70
N LEU A 86 1.90 9.53 10.67
CA LEU A 86 2.23 10.85 11.16
C LEU A 86 2.85 10.74 12.55
N TYR A 87 3.95 11.45 12.76
CA TYR A 87 4.61 11.57 14.05
C TYR A 87 4.75 13.05 14.40
N GLN A 88 4.34 13.41 15.61
CA GLN A 88 4.49 14.78 16.12
C GLN A 88 5.82 14.87 16.86
N GLU A 89 6.85 15.36 16.17
CA GLU A 89 8.18 15.53 16.72
C GLU A 89 8.43 17.01 17.09
N THR A 90 9.60 17.26 17.66
CA THR A 90 10.05 18.62 18.00
C THR A 90 11.39 18.94 17.35
N ARG A 91 11.83 20.19 17.42
CA ARG A 91 13.16 20.62 16.94
C ARG A 91 14.31 19.77 17.50
N ALA A 92 14.13 19.12 18.64
CA ALA A 92 15.15 18.29 19.28
C ALA A 92 15.58 17.07 18.44
N VAL A 93 14.73 16.56 17.54
CA VAL A 93 15.08 15.43 16.65
C VAL A 93 15.94 15.87 15.46
N LEU A 94 15.98 17.17 15.13
CA LEU A 94 16.70 17.71 13.98
C LEU A 94 18.21 17.87 14.27
N THR A 95 18.85 16.75 14.59
CA THR A 95 20.30 16.54 14.46
C THR A 95 20.50 15.28 13.62
N PRO A 96 21.62 15.13 12.88
CA PRO A 96 21.83 13.99 12.00
C PRO A 96 21.63 12.63 12.67
N GLU A 97 22.19 12.46 13.87
CA GLU A 97 22.16 11.19 14.62
C GLU A 97 20.75 10.85 15.10
N LYS A 98 20.06 11.83 15.70
CA LYS A 98 18.71 11.63 16.25
C LYS A 98 17.69 11.40 15.15
N LEU A 99 17.79 12.14 14.05
CA LEU A 99 16.89 11.98 12.92
C LEU A 99 17.08 10.63 12.23
N MET A 100 18.32 10.18 12.01
CA MET A 100 18.60 8.86 11.44
C MET A 100 18.10 7.74 12.36
N ALA A 101 18.37 7.81 13.66
CA ALA A 101 17.88 6.82 14.63
C ALA A 101 16.35 6.78 14.66
N PHE A 102 15.70 7.95 14.61
CA PHE A 102 14.24 8.04 14.50
C PHE A 102 13.74 7.37 13.22
N ILE A 103 14.29 7.71 12.06
CA ILE A 103 13.86 7.16 10.77
C ILE A 103 14.05 5.65 10.74
N GLU A 104 15.20 5.12 11.18
CA GLU A 104 15.44 3.68 11.23
C GLU A 104 14.42 2.96 12.11
N ALA A 105 14.17 3.49 13.32
CA ALA A 105 13.19 2.93 14.24
C ALA A 105 11.78 2.90 13.62
N LYS A 106 11.37 3.96 12.92
CA LYS A 106 10.05 4.00 12.25
C LYS A 106 10.01 3.19 10.95
N ALA A 107 11.09 3.09 10.20
CA ALA A 107 11.16 2.23 9.02
C ALA A 107 10.94 0.76 9.39
N LYS A 108 11.49 0.32 10.54
CA LYS A 108 11.27 -1.04 11.09
C LYS A 108 9.78 -1.31 11.40
N THR A 109 9.00 -0.32 11.84
CA THR A 109 7.57 -0.51 12.15
C THR A 109 6.68 -0.62 10.90
N LEU A 110 7.17 -0.21 9.73
CA LEU A 110 6.49 -0.49 8.46
C LEU A 110 6.35 -2.02 8.28
N GLY A 111 7.43 -2.74 8.59
CA GLY A 111 7.54 -4.19 8.41
C GLY A 111 7.30 -4.61 6.95
N THR A 112 6.88 -5.85 6.75
CA THR A 112 6.65 -6.44 5.42
C THR A 112 5.18 -6.37 4.98
N SER A 113 4.33 -5.83 5.84
CA SER A 113 2.87 -5.83 5.75
C SER A 113 2.23 -5.01 4.62
N ALA A 114 3.03 -4.25 3.87
CA ALA A 114 2.60 -3.52 2.68
C ALA A 114 3.33 -3.97 1.41
N CYS A 115 3.93 -5.17 1.38
CA CYS A 115 4.60 -5.74 0.20
C CYS A 115 5.81 -4.90 -0.27
N PRO A 116 6.94 -4.94 0.45
CA PRO A 116 8.22 -4.43 -0.05
C PRO A 116 8.71 -5.25 -1.28
N PRO A 117 9.62 -4.71 -2.10
CA PRO A 117 10.41 -3.49 -1.88
C PRO A 117 9.60 -2.21 -2.02
N TYR A 118 9.84 -1.24 -1.13
CA TYR A 118 9.08 0.01 -1.08
C TYR A 118 9.71 1.14 -1.89
N HIS A 119 8.88 2.04 -2.42
CA HIS A 119 9.27 3.43 -2.64
C HIS A 119 8.99 4.20 -1.35
N LEU A 120 10.02 4.39 -0.52
CA LEU A 120 9.87 5.01 0.81
C LEU A 120 9.81 6.53 0.67
N SER A 121 8.83 7.16 1.32
CA SER A 121 8.70 8.61 1.38
C SER A 121 8.75 9.09 2.82
N ILE A 122 9.58 10.10 3.06
CA ILE A 122 9.75 10.77 4.36
C ILE A 122 9.56 12.26 4.14
N VAL A 123 8.70 12.88 4.95
CA VAL A 123 8.49 14.32 4.94
C VAL A 123 8.78 14.88 6.32
N ILE A 124 9.66 15.88 6.38
CA ILE A 124 10.09 16.50 7.63
C ILE A 124 9.62 17.95 7.67
N GLY A 125 8.73 18.26 8.59
CA GLY A 125 8.05 19.55 8.67
C GLY A 125 6.72 19.55 7.90
N GLY A 126 6.17 20.74 7.76
CA GLY A 126 4.84 21.01 7.23
C GLY A 126 4.16 22.11 8.05
N THR A 127 3.27 22.86 7.41
CA THR A 127 2.46 23.88 8.09
C THR A 127 1.36 23.24 8.94
N SER A 128 1.00 21.99 8.65
CA SER A 128 0.02 21.21 9.38
C SER A 128 0.19 19.71 9.12
N ALA A 129 -0.50 18.89 9.92
CA ALA A 129 -0.48 17.43 9.81
C ALA A 129 -0.96 16.95 8.43
N GLU A 130 -2.07 17.51 7.96
CA GLU A 130 -2.69 17.17 6.69
C GLU A 130 -1.82 17.55 5.49
N LEU A 131 -1.12 18.70 5.53
CA LEU A 131 -0.16 19.04 4.49
C LEU A 131 1.02 18.07 4.48
N THR A 132 1.60 17.75 5.65
CA THR A 132 2.69 16.77 5.76
C THR A 132 2.27 15.43 5.14
N MET A 133 1.09 14.92 5.48
CA MET A 133 0.62 13.63 4.96
C MET A 133 0.25 13.67 3.47
N LYS A 134 -0.29 14.79 2.96
CA LYS A 134 -0.47 15.02 1.53
C LYS A 134 0.87 15.01 0.80
N THR A 135 1.89 15.68 1.33
CA THR A 135 3.24 15.67 0.76
C THR A 135 3.85 14.27 0.79
N VAL A 136 3.67 13.48 1.86
CA VAL A 136 4.13 12.08 1.91
C VAL A 136 3.49 11.28 0.78
N LYS A 137 2.18 11.47 0.56
CA LYS A 137 1.46 10.78 -0.52
C LYS A 137 2.10 11.10 -1.88
N LEU A 138 2.26 12.39 -2.19
CA LEU A 138 2.78 12.86 -3.49
C LEU A 138 4.26 12.49 -3.70
N ALA A 139 5.08 12.52 -2.65
CA ALA A 139 6.46 12.08 -2.72
C ALA A 139 6.56 10.57 -2.95
N SER A 140 5.68 9.75 -2.35
CA SER A 140 5.64 8.30 -2.61
C SER A 140 5.27 7.94 -4.05
N THR A 141 4.64 8.85 -4.79
CA THR A 141 4.28 8.68 -6.22
C THR A 141 5.24 9.40 -7.16
N LYS A 142 6.38 9.90 -6.66
CA LYS A 142 7.40 10.62 -7.45
C LYS A 142 6.88 11.90 -8.14
N TRP A 143 5.75 12.44 -7.66
CA TRP A 143 5.19 13.69 -8.18
C TRP A 143 6.09 14.90 -7.84
N LEU A 144 6.87 14.79 -6.77
CA LEU A 144 7.71 15.86 -6.22
C LEU A 144 9.19 15.72 -6.60
N ASP A 145 9.52 14.89 -7.59
CA ASP A 145 10.91 14.60 -7.97
C ASP A 145 11.66 15.81 -8.54
N GLU A 146 10.91 16.76 -9.10
CA GLU A 146 11.40 18.01 -9.72
C GLU A 146 11.47 19.18 -8.73
N LEU A 147 11.21 18.97 -7.44
CA LEU A 147 11.43 20.01 -6.44
C LEU A 147 12.89 20.47 -6.41
N PRO A 148 13.17 21.73 -6.04
CA PRO A 148 14.53 22.17 -5.76
C PRO A 148 15.23 21.24 -4.77
N THR A 149 16.55 21.09 -4.88
CA THR A 149 17.34 20.20 -4.01
C THR A 149 18.02 20.92 -2.85
N GLN A 150 17.78 22.22 -2.72
CA GLN A 150 18.30 23.06 -1.64
C GLN A 150 17.19 23.95 -1.10
N GLY A 151 17.21 24.21 0.21
CA GLY A 151 16.31 25.16 0.84
C GLY A 151 16.78 26.62 0.67
N SER A 152 15.90 27.55 0.98
CA SER A 152 16.21 28.99 1.02
C SER A 152 15.40 29.69 2.11
N THR A 153 15.71 30.95 2.38
CA THR A 153 14.97 31.80 3.32
C THR A 153 13.53 32.09 2.87
N ALA A 154 13.19 31.83 1.61
CA ALA A 154 11.81 31.91 1.12
C ALA A 154 10.90 30.80 1.68
N GLY A 155 11.48 29.75 2.29
CA GLY A 155 10.71 28.73 3.00
C GLY A 155 9.94 27.76 2.08
N HIS A 156 10.38 27.56 0.83
CA HIS A 156 9.79 26.56 -0.05
C HIS A 156 10.19 25.13 0.35
N ALA A 157 9.46 24.14 -0.17
CA ALA A 157 9.82 22.74 -0.06
C ALA A 157 11.10 22.43 -0.86
N PHE A 158 11.92 21.50 -0.39
CA PHE A 158 13.03 20.95 -1.17
C PHE A 158 13.17 19.44 -0.96
N ARG A 159 13.77 18.77 -1.95
CA ARG A 159 14.09 17.35 -1.94
C ARG A 159 15.54 17.14 -1.49
N ASP A 160 15.74 16.41 -0.41
CA ASP A 160 17.05 16.20 0.20
C ASP A 160 17.71 14.91 -0.32
N ILE A 161 18.51 15.06 -1.38
CA ILE A 161 19.14 13.93 -2.09
C ILE A 161 20.20 13.22 -1.21
N GLU A 162 20.90 13.96 -0.36
CA GLU A 162 21.90 13.38 0.53
C GLU A 162 21.23 12.47 1.58
N MET A 163 20.13 12.96 2.17
CA MET A 163 19.35 12.19 3.13
C MET A 163 18.68 10.98 2.48
N GLU A 164 18.19 11.08 1.24
CA GLU A 164 17.67 9.93 0.48
C GLU A 164 18.68 8.79 0.39
N GLN A 165 19.95 9.09 0.07
CA GLN A 165 20.99 8.08 -0.03
C GLN A 165 21.33 7.47 1.33
N LYS A 166 21.45 8.29 2.38
CA LYS A 166 21.72 7.79 3.75
C LYS A 166 20.62 6.86 4.24
N VAL A 167 19.36 7.24 4.01
CA VAL A 167 18.20 6.41 4.38
C VAL A 167 18.15 5.14 3.54
N LEU A 168 18.37 5.22 2.23
CA LEU A 168 18.38 4.03 1.36
C LEU A 168 19.45 3.05 1.81
N GLU A 169 20.65 3.53 2.11
CA GLU A 169 21.73 2.67 2.61
C GLU A 169 21.38 2.05 3.95
N MET A 170 20.84 2.83 4.90
CA MET A 170 20.33 2.30 6.16
C MET A 170 19.29 1.19 5.93
N THR A 171 18.33 1.37 5.02
CA THR A 171 17.28 0.35 4.74
C THR A 171 17.84 -0.97 4.22
N ARG A 172 19.00 -0.94 3.56
CA ARG A 172 19.68 -2.15 3.04
C ARG A 172 20.30 -2.99 4.16
N HIS A 173 20.61 -2.38 5.30
CA HIS A 173 21.24 -3.02 6.45
C HIS A 173 20.25 -3.45 7.54
N ILE A 174 18.97 -3.07 7.45
CA ILE A 174 17.94 -3.49 8.43
C ILE A 174 17.70 -5.01 8.42
N GLY A 175 17.98 -5.68 7.29
CA GLY A 175 17.87 -7.13 7.15
C GLY A 175 16.46 -7.68 6.90
N ILE A 176 15.43 -6.82 6.82
CA ILE A 176 14.03 -7.21 6.50
C ILE A 176 13.90 -7.64 5.03
N GLY A 177 14.61 -6.97 4.13
CA GLY A 177 14.61 -7.25 2.69
C GLY A 177 13.24 -7.22 2.01
N ALA A 178 13.16 -7.90 0.86
CA ALA A 178 11.93 -8.04 0.10
C ALA A 178 11.06 -9.15 0.70
N GLN A 179 10.33 -8.81 1.77
CA GLN A 179 9.39 -9.65 2.52
C GLN A 179 10.02 -10.73 3.41
N PHE A 180 11.06 -11.44 2.96
CA PHE A 180 11.60 -12.62 3.65
C PHE A 180 13.10 -12.53 3.98
N GLY A 181 13.55 -11.36 4.38
CA GLY A 181 14.95 -11.10 4.72
C GLY A 181 15.78 -10.61 3.53
N GLY A 182 16.90 -9.97 3.84
CA GLY A 182 17.89 -9.53 2.83
C GLY A 182 17.96 -8.02 2.64
N LYS A 183 18.41 -7.59 1.45
CA LYS A 183 18.82 -6.21 1.17
C LYS A 183 17.69 -5.29 0.70
N TYR A 184 16.77 -5.80 -0.13
CA TYR A 184 15.85 -4.95 -0.89
C TYR A 184 14.56 -4.62 -0.11
N PHE A 185 14.71 -3.94 1.03
CA PHE A 185 13.56 -3.41 1.76
C PHE A 185 12.92 -2.23 1.02
N CYS A 186 13.74 -1.39 0.40
CA CYS A 186 13.31 -0.27 -0.44
C CYS A 186 13.94 -0.36 -1.84
N HIS A 187 13.16 0.00 -2.87
CA HIS A 187 13.66 0.30 -4.21
C HIS A 187 14.46 1.60 -4.20
N ASP A 188 13.85 2.66 -3.67
CA ASP A 188 14.41 4.00 -3.55
C ASP A 188 13.74 4.74 -2.37
N VAL A 189 14.23 5.96 -2.10
CA VAL A 189 13.72 6.85 -1.05
C VAL A 189 13.45 8.23 -1.63
N ARG A 190 12.44 8.93 -1.09
CA ARG A 190 12.22 10.37 -1.27
C ARG A 190 12.18 11.05 0.10
N VAL A 191 13.01 12.07 0.30
CA VAL A 191 13.03 12.87 1.53
C VAL A 191 12.68 14.31 1.18
N ILE A 192 11.52 14.79 1.63
CA ILE A 192 11.08 16.16 1.40
C ILE A 192 11.16 16.95 2.71
N ARG A 193 11.84 18.09 2.69
CA ARG A 193 11.88 19.03 3.81
C ARG A 193 10.94 20.20 3.53
N LEU A 194 10.04 20.47 4.47
CA LEU A 194 9.05 21.55 4.39
C LEU A 194 9.35 22.66 5.43
N PRO A 195 8.86 23.89 5.23
CA PRO A 195 8.80 24.87 6.31
C PRO A 195 7.95 24.35 7.48
N ARG A 196 8.11 24.95 8.67
CA ARG A 196 7.37 24.56 9.87
C ARG A 196 7.18 25.76 10.80
N HIS A 197 6.12 25.73 11.60
CA HIS A 197 6.01 26.63 12.75
C HIS A 197 7.13 26.35 13.76
N GLY A 198 7.62 27.38 14.46
CA GLY A 198 8.77 27.27 15.38
C GLY A 198 8.60 26.19 16.45
N ALA A 199 7.38 26.04 16.96
CA ALA A 199 7.00 25.08 18.00
C ALA A 199 6.61 23.68 17.49
N SER A 200 6.63 23.44 16.18
CA SER A 200 6.09 22.21 15.59
C SER A 200 7.10 21.54 14.67
N LEU A 201 7.08 20.21 14.62
CA LEU A 201 7.77 19.42 13.59
C LEU A 201 6.96 18.15 13.29
N PRO A 202 5.91 18.23 12.47
CA PRO A 202 5.26 17.02 11.97
C PRO A 202 6.24 16.27 11.07
N VAL A 203 6.34 14.96 11.25
CA VAL A 203 7.13 14.06 10.41
C VAL A 203 6.21 12.99 9.86
N GLY A 204 6.14 12.90 8.53
CA GLY A 204 5.33 11.91 7.84
C GLY A 204 6.21 10.84 7.21
N ILE A 205 5.81 9.57 7.33
CA ILE A 205 6.49 8.45 6.66
C ILE A 205 5.44 7.62 5.93
N GLY A 206 5.69 7.28 4.68
CA GLY A 206 4.79 6.49 3.86
C GLY A 206 5.51 5.68 2.80
N VAL A 207 4.79 4.79 2.12
CA VAL A 207 5.36 3.93 1.08
C VAL A 207 4.48 3.86 -0.16
N SER A 208 5.09 3.67 -1.32
CA SER A 208 4.47 2.90 -2.40
C SER A 208 4.92 1.45 -2.32
N CYS A 209 3.97 0.54 -2.54
CA CYS A 209 4.19 -0.91 -2.45
C CYS A 209 4.56 -1.50 -3.80
N SER A 210 4.75 -2.83 -3.88
CA SER A 210 4.94 -3.53 -5.17
C SER A 210 3.85 -3.24 -6.20
N ALA A 211 2.63 -2.92 -5.76
CA ALA A 211 1.57 -2.41 -6.64
C ALA A 211 1.69 -0.88 -6.80
N ASP A 212 2.84 -0.43 -7.32
CA ASP A 212 3.16 0.98 -7.60
C ASP A 212 2.34 1.47 -8.80
N ARG A 213 1.25 2.19 -8.53
CA ARG A 213 0.17 2.45 -9.50
C ARG A 213 -0.26 3.89 -9.45
N GLN A 214 0.43 4.70 -10.25
CA GLN A 214 0.08 6.07 -10.53
C GLN A 214 0.29 6.34 -12.02
N VAL A 215 -0.40 7.34 -12.54
CA VAL A 215 -0.21 7.82 -13.90
C VAL A 215 -0.44 9.32 -13.93
N LYS A 216 0.53 10.07 -14.44
CA LYS A 216 0.37 11.49 -14.76
C LYS A 216 -0.51 11.62 -16.00
N ALA A 217 -1.37 12.61 -16.02
CA ALA A 217 -2.12 12.98 -17.22
C ALA A 217 -2.16 14.50 -17.32
N LYS A 218 -2.38 15.01 -18.53
CA LYS A 218 -2.69 16.42 -18.71
C LYS A 218 -3.61 16.66 -19.89
N ILE A 219 -4.39 17.73 -19.81
CA ILE A 219 -5.20 18.24 -20.92
C ILE A 219 -4.61 19.60 -21.28
N THR A 220 -4.33 19.78 -22.57
CA THR A 220 -3.82 21.03 -23.13
C THR A 220 -4.61 21.37 -24.40
N ARG A 221 -4.26 22.46 -25.09
CA ARG A 221 -4.89 22.84 -26.37
C ARG A 221 -4.68 21.79 -27.46
N GLU A 222 -3.62 21.00 -27.37
CA GLU A 222 -3.26 19.94 -28.31
C GLU A 222 -4.03 18.64 -28.06
N GLY A 223 -4.69 18.48 -26.91
CA GLY A 223 -5.53 17.34 -26.60
C GLY A 223 -5.32 16.76 -25.19
N VAL A 224 -5.60 15.46 -25.06
CA VAL A 224 -5.50 14.71 -23.79
C VAL A 224 -4.27 13.82 -23.83
N PHE A 225 -3.39 13.98 -22.85
CA PHE A 225 -2.14 13.25 -22.72
C PHE A 225 -2.16 12.39 -21.46
N LEU A 226 -1.65 11.18 -21.58
CA LEU A 226 -1.47 10.24 -20.49
C LEU A 226 -0.01 9.79 -20.47
N GLU A 227 0.58 9.67 -19.28
CA GLU A 227 1.91 9.11 -19.10
C GLU A 227 1.98 7.71 -19.72
N ARG A 228 2.99 7.52 -20.56
CA ARG A 228 3.28 6.23 -21.18
C ARG A 228 3.96 5.34 -20.15
N LEU A 229 3.26 4.30 -19.72
CA LEU A 229 3.85 3.21 -18.93
C LEU A 229 4.54 2.19 -19.83
N GLU A 230 5.36 1.33 -19.25
CA GLU A 230 5.95 0.20 -19.96
C GLU A 230 4.86 -0.81 -20.38
N THR A 231 4.90 -1.22 -21.64
CA THR A 231 3.95 -2.18 -22.25
C THR A 231 4.57 -3.56 -22.46
N ASP A 232 5.89 -3.68 -22.47
CA ASP A 232 6.64 -4.92 -22.51
C ASP A 232 7.49 -5.10 -21.24
N PRO A 233 6.88 -5.53 -20.12
CA PRO A 233 7.62 -5.78 -18.89
C PRO A 233 8.53 -7.02 -18.98
N ALA A 234 8.40 -7.86 -20.01
CA ALA A 234 9.19 -9.09 -20.13
C ALA A 234 10.68 -8.80 -20.35
N GLN A 235 11.02 -7.63 -20.91
CA GLN A 235 12.42 -7.20 -21.07
C GLN A 235 13.19 -7.06 -19.74
N TYR A 236 12.48 -6.90 -18.60
CA TYR A 236 13.11 -6.83 -17.28
C TYR A 236 13.28 -8.20 -16.61
N LEU A 237 12.78 -9.28 -17.22
CA LEU A 237 12.98 -10.63 -16.70
C LEU A 237 14.45 -11.02 -16.91
N PRO A 238 15.21 -11.29 -15.85
CA PRO A 238 16.55 -11.84 -16.01
C PRO A 238 16.47 -13.25 -16.59
N GLU A 239 17.54 -13.69 -17.24
CA GLU A 239 17.68 -15.10 -17.61
C GLU A 239 17.57 -15.98 -16.35
N ILE A 240 16.55 -16.84 -16.31
CA ILE A 240 16.34 -17.76 -15.20
C ILE A 240 17.25 -18.97 -15.43
N THR A 241 18.29 -19.09 -14.60
CA THR A 241 19.15 -20.27 -14.55
C THR A 241 18.78 -21.10 -13.32
N ASP A 242 19.11 -22.39 -13.32
CA ASP A 242 18.88 -23.28 -12.16
C ASP A 242 19.56 -22.78 -10.87
N GLN A 243 20.59 -21.93 -11.00
CA GLN A 243 21.28 -21.28 -9.88
C GLN A 243 20.39 -20.28 -9.13
N HIS A 244 19.37 -19.72 -9.79
CA HIS A 244 18.37 -18.83 -9.18
C HIS A 244 17.22 -19.60 -8.49
N LEU A 245 17.08 -20.90 -8.77
CA LEU A 245 16.04 -21.78 -8.22
C LEU A 245 16.52 -22.55 -6.96
N GLY A 246 17.43 -21.97 -6.19
CA GLY A 246 17.97 -22.59 -4.99
C GLY A 246 16.95 -22.75 -3.85
N GLY A 247 17.21 -23.71 -2.96
CA GLY A 247 16.49 -23.96 -1.70
C GLY A 247 15.49 -25.12 -1.80
N GLU A 248 15.57 -26.05 -0.84
CA GLU A 248 14.59 -27.13 -0.73
C GLU A 248 13.18 -26.54 -0.52
N VAL A 249 12.21 -27.03 -1.31
CA VAL A 249 10.79 -26.66 -1.17
C VAL A 249 10.07 -27.87 -0.60
N VAL A 250 9.56 -27.72 0.62
CA VAL A 250 8.76 -28.78 1.25
C VAL A 250 7.36 -28.75 0.65
N LYS A 251 6.95 -29.85 0.02
CA LYS A 251 5.58 -29.99 -0.51
C LYS A 251 4.65 -30.44 0.62
N ILE A 252 3.56 -29.70 0.83
CA ILE A 252 2.54 -29.99 1.83
C ILE A 252 1.21 -30.23 1.11
N ASP A 253 0.64 -31.41 1.29
CA ASP A 253 -0.72 -31.73 0.86
C ASP A 253 -1.71 -31.31 1.95
N LEU A 254 -2.63 -30.41 1.59
CA LEU A 254 -3.65 -29.87 2.47
C LEU A 254 -4.93 -30.71 2.50
N ASN A 255 -5.06 -31.73 1.64
CA ASN A 255 -6.21 -32.63 1.62
C ASN A 255 -6.03 -33.80 2.60
N GLN A 256 -5.48 -33.52 3.78
CA GLN A 256 -5.23 -34.46 4.87
C GLN A 256 -5.95 -33.96 6.14
N PRO A 257 -6.20 -34.82 7.14
CA PRO A 257 -6.69 -34.37 8.44
C PRO A 257 -5.78 -33.29 9.04
N MET A 258 -6.35 -32.20 9.58
CA MET A 258 -5.61 -31.04 10.13
C MET A 258 -4.47 -31.44 11.07
N LYS A 259 -4.67 -32.46 11.92
CA LYS A 259 -3.65 -33.00 12.83
C LYS A 259 -2.40 -33.51 12.09
N GLN A 260 -2.55 -34.11 10.92
CA GLN A 260 -1.44 -34.62 10.11
C GLN A 260 -0.69 -33.46 9.43
N ILE A 261 -1.41 -32.46 8.92
CA ILE A 261 -0.80 -31.25 8.35
C ILE A 261 0.05 -30.54 9.40
N LEU A 262 -0.48 -30.34 10.62
CA LEU A 262 0.25 -29.74 11.74
C LEU A 262 1.47 -30.57 12.16
N ALA A 263 1.35 -31.90 12.19
CA ALA A 263 2.46 -32.79 12.52
C ALA A 263 3.59 -32.69 11.49
N GLN A 264 3.26 -32.56 10.20
CA GLN A 264 4.24 -32.34 9.14
C GLN A 264 4.89 -30.96 9.26
N LEU A 265 4.10 -29.89 9.40
CA LEU A 265 4.64 -28.52 9.55
C LEU A 265 5.57 -28.37 10.76
N SER A 266 5.26 -29.05 11.87
CA SER A 266 6.06 -29.03 13.10
C SER A 266 7.46 -29.66 12.96
N GLN A 267 7.72 -30.40 11.87
CA GLN A 267 9.04 -30.98 11.60
C GLN A 267 10.03 -29.96 11.03
N HIS A 268 9.56 -28.77 10.66
CA HIS A 268 10.36 -27.78 9.95
C HIS A 268 10.51 -26.49 10.78
N PRO A 269 11.72 -25.88 10.81
CA PRO A 269 11.91 -24.61 11.48
C PRO A 269 11.26 -23.46 10.70
N VAL A 270 11.09 -22.31 11.37
CA VAL A 270 10.70 -21.06 10.71
C VAL A 270 11.66 -20.70 9.58
N LYS A 271 11.17 -19.96 8.57
CA LYS A 271 11.86 -19.64 7.30
C LYS A 271 11.93 -20.78 6.28
N THR A 272 11.49 -21.99 6.62
CA THR A 272 11.35 -23.08 5.65
C THR A 272 10.36 -22.70 4.56
N ARG A 273 10.77 -22.84 3.29
CA ARG A 273 9.88 -22.59 2.14
C ARG A 273 9.00 -23.80 1.90
N VAL A 274 7.70 -23.58 1.81
CA VAL A 274 6.69 -24.62 1.56
C VAL A 274 5.93 -24.37 0.25
N ALA A 275 5.48 -25.44 -0.40
CA ALA A 275 4.54 -25.42 -1.51
C ALA A 275 3.28 -26.18 -1.12
N LEU A 276 2.16 -25.46 -1.03
CA LEU A 276 0.89 -25.99 -0.56
C LEU A 276 0.02 -26.46 -1.73
N THR A 277 -0.57 -27.64 -1.64
CA THR A 277 -1.53 -28.17 -2.63
C THR A 277 -2.76 -28.67 -1.91
N GLY A 278 -3.95 -28.23 -2.31
CA GLY A 278 -5.22 -28.73 -1.76
C GLY A 278 -6.20 -27.62 -1.40
N THR A 279 -7.13 -27.94 -0.49
CA THR A 279 -8.25 -27.07 -0.15
C THR A 279 -7.88 -26.04 0.92
N ILE A 280 -8.31 -24.79 0.71
CA ILE A 280 -8.08 -23.66 1.61
C ILE A 280 -9.39 -22.88 1.77
N VAL A 281 -9.66 -22.40 2.99
CA VAL A 281 -10.77 -21.48 3.26
C VAL A 281 -10.29 -20.05 3.15
N VAL A 282 -11.07 -19.20 2.48
CA VAL A 282 -10.77 -17.77 2.37
C VAL A 282 -11.67 -16.98 3.30
N ALA A 283 -11.07 -16.27 4.26
CA ALA A 283 -11.77 -15.40 5.19
C ALA A 283 -10.87 -14.22 5.57
N ARG A 284 -11.45 -13.04 5.80
CA ARG A 284 -10.72 -11.84 6.25
C ARG A 284 -11.60 -10.99 7.16
N ASP A 285 -11.27 -9.72 7.34
CA ASP A 285 -11.82 -8.76 8.31
C ASP A 285 -13.32 -8.98 8.69
N ILE A 286 -14.26 -8.82 7.74
CA ILE A 286 -15.72 -8.96 8.01
C ILE A 286 -16.12 -10.40 8.37
N ALA A 287 -15.55 -11.39 7.69
CA ALA A 287 -15.83 -12.80 7.98
C ALA A 287 -15.31 -13.20 9.37
N HIS A 288 -14.14 -12.70 9.78
CA HIS A 288 -13.60 -12.93 11.13
C HIS A 288 -14.48 -12.27 12.19
N ALA A 289 -14.96 -11.05 11.96
CA ALA A 289 -15.88 -10.38 12.87
C ALA A 289 -17.19 -11.18 13.05
N GLU A 290 -17.75 -11.75 11.99
CA GLU A 290 -18.96 -12.58 12.10
C GLU A 290 -18.70 -13.93 12.78
N LEU A 291 -17.56 -14.57 12.49
CA LEU A 291 -17.13 -15.78 13.18
C LEU A 291 -16.91 -15.55 14.68
N LYS A 292 -16.39 -14.38 15.06
CA LYS A 292 -16.25 -13.96 16.45
C LYS A 292 -17.60 -13.79 17.13
N LYS A 293 -18.54 -13.07 16.51
CA LYS A 293 -19.91 -12.93 17.04
C LYS A 293 -20.59 -14.29 17.23
N ARG A 294 -20.44 -15.19 16.25
CA ARG A 294 -20.92 -16.57 16.33
C ARG A 294 -20.33 -17.30 17.53
N LEU A 295 -19.02 -17.20 17.73
CA LEU A 295 -18.33 -17.81 18.87
C LEU A 295 -18.83 -17.24 20.21
N ASP A 296 -19.02 -15.93 20.29
CA ASP A 296 -19.51 -15.22 21.49
C ASP A 296 -20.95 -15.61 21.85
N ARG A 297 -21.77 -16.00 20.86
CA ARG A 297 -23.12 -16.56 21.07
C ARG A 297 -23.11 -18.03 21.49
N GLY A 298 -21.95 -18.67 21.63
CA GLY A 298 -21.83 -20.08 21.99
C GLY A 298 -22.11 -21.06 20.85
N GLU A 299 -22.20 -20.59 19.60
CA GLU A 299 -22.52 -21.41 18.42
C GLU A 299 -21.30 -22.15 17.85
N GLY A 300 -20.12 -21.94 18.46
CA GLY A 300 -18.85 -22.53 18.07
C GLY A 300 -18.35 -22.09 16.68
N LEU A 301 -17.14 -22.54 16.32
CA LEU A 301 -16.62 -22.31 14.97
C LEU A 301 -17.18 -23.34 13.97
N PRO A 302 -17.42 -22.93 12.70
CA PRO A 302 -17.78 -23.85 11.63
C PRO A 302 -16.68 -24.86 11.30
N ASP A 303 -17.06 -26.04 10.81
CA ASP A 303 -16.10 -27.12 10.49
C ASP A 303 -15.08 -26.73 9.41
N TYR A 304 -15.49 -25.88 8.46
CA TYR A 304 -14.56 -25.40 7.43
C TYR A 304 -13.41 -24.55 8.01
N LEU A 305 -13.60 -23.89 9.16
CA LEU A 305 -12.53 -23.17 9.88
C LEU A 305 -11.62 -24.09 10.70
N LYS A 306 -12.09 -25.30 11.02
CA LYS A 306 -11.36 -26.30 11.83
C LYS A 306 -10.55 -27.24 10.95
N ASN A 307 -11.07 -27.57 9.78
CA ASN A 307 -10.55 -28.64 8.93
C ASN A 307 -9.68 -28.15 7.76
N HIS A 308 -9.59 -26.84 7.52
CA HIS A 308 -8.79 -26.28 6.42
C HIS A 308 -7.95 -25.07 6.88
N PRO A 309 -6.79 -24.82 6.27
CA PRO A 309 -6.06 -23.56 6.46
C PRO A 309 -6.88 -22.34 6.08
N VAL A 310 -6.62 -21.22 6.74
CA VAL A 310 -7.34 -19.96 6.52
C VAL A 310 -6.45 -18.98 5.75
N TYR A 311 -6.76 -18.78 4.48
CA TYR A 311 -6.09 -17.80 3.65
C TYR A 311 -6.77 -16.44 3.74
N TYR A 312 -6.07 -15.48 4.33
CA TYR A 312 -6.54 -14.11 4.41
C TYR A 312 -6.42 -13.44 3.04
N ALA A 313 -7.51 -13.40 2.29
CA ALA A 313 -7.54 -12.80 0.96
C ALA A 313 -8.93 -12.27 0.57
N GLY A 314 -8.97 -11.52 -0.53
CA GLY A 314 -10.22 -11.05 -1.14
C GLY A 314 -10.03 -10.96 -2.65
N PRO A 315 -10.65 -11.85 -3.44
CA PRO A 315 -10.35 -11.95 -4.87
C PRO A 315 -10.84 -10.73 -5.64
N ALA A 316 -10.18 -10.41 -6.76
CA ALA A 316 -10.75 -9.56 -7.79
C ALA A 316 -11.80 -10.34 -8.61
N LYS A 317 -12.56 -9.64 -9.47
CA LYS A 317 -13.50 -10.30 -10.38
C LYS A 317 -12.78 -11.31 -11.28
N THR A 318 -13.40 -12.47 -11.47
CA THR A 318 -12.88 -13.54 -12.33
C THR A 318 -13.11 -13.19 -13.80
N PRO A 319 -12.06 -13.12 -14.63
CA PRO A 319 -12.21 -12.96 -16.07
C PRO A 319 -12.96 -14.14 -16.70
N ALA A 320 -13.72 -13.89 -17.77
CA ALA A 320 -14.44 -14.92 -18.49
C ALA A 320 -13.50 -16.05 -18.96
N GLY A 321 -13.90 -17.31 -18.72
CA GLY A 321 -13.13 -18.49 -19.11
C GLY A 321 -11.88 -18.79 -18.28
N LEU A 322 -11.57 -17.98 -17.27
CA LEU A 322 -10.43 -18.22 -16.37
C LEU A 322 -10.88 -18.78 -15.01
N PRO A 323 -10.03 -19.57 -14.33
CA PRO A 323 -10.39 -20.22 -13.07
C PRO A 323 -10.54 -19.24 -11.89
N THR A 324 -9.80 -18.13 -11.90
CA THR A 324 -9.82 -17.12 -10.83
C THR A 324 -9.40 -15.75 -11.35
N GLY A 325 -9.90 -14.69 -10.71
CA GLY A 325 -9.30 -13.37 -10.79
C GLY A 325 -7.99 -13.30 -9.99
N SER A 326 -7.35 -12.14 -10.00
CA SER A 326 -6.18 -11.87 -9.15
C SER A 326 -6.54 -12.07 -7.67
N PHE A 327 -5.75 -12.89 -6.97
CA PHE A 327 -6.14 -13.41 -5.65
C PHE A 327 -4.96 -13.49 -4.65
N GLY A 328 -4.19 -12.41 -4.54
CA GLY A 328 -3.10 -12.31 -3.56
C GLY A 328 -3.57 -12.17 -2.10
N PRO A 329 -2.63 -12.32 -1.14
CA PRO A 329 -2.93 -12.26 0.30
C PRO A 329 -3.31 -10.85 0.75
N THR A 330 -3.85 -10.75 1.97
CA THR A 330 -3.97 -9.50 2.73
C THR A 330 -3.07 -9.53 3.97
N THR A 331 -2.84 -8.36 4.56
CA THR A 331 -2.01 -8.20 5.77
C THR A 331 -2.55 -9.05 6.93
N ALA A 332 -1.75 -10.02 7.39
CA ALA A 332 -2.11 -10.92 8.48
C ALA A 332 -2.39 -10.21 9.81
N GLY A 333 -1.60 -9.19 10.15
CA GLY A 333 -1.67 -8.46 11.43
C GLY A 333 -3.04 -7.85 11.79
N ARG A 334 -3.97 -7.72 10.82
CA ARG A 334 -5.34 -7.26 11.09
C ARG A 334 -6.24 -8.34 11.69
N MET A 335 -5.83 -9.60 11.61
CA MET A 335 -6.57 -10.74 12.15
C MET A 335 -5.99 -11.25 13.48
N ASP A 336 -4.86 -10.70 13.97
CA ASP A 336 -4.15 -11.18 15.16
C ASP A 336 -5.05 -11.29 16.40
N SER A 337 -5.98 -10.35 16.58
CA SER A 337 -6.93 -10.32 17.70
C SER A 337 -7.91 -11.50 17.73
N TYR A 338 -8.08 -12.25 16.64
CA TYR A 338 -9.00 -13.39 16.57
C TYR A 338 -8.29 -14.74 16.79
N VAL A 339 -6.97 -14.80 16.60
CA VAL A 339 -6.23 -16.06 16.47
C VAL A 339 -6.32 -16.91 17.75
N ASP A 340 -6.01 -16.34 18.91
CA ASP A 340 -6.00 -17.08 20.18
C ASP A 340 -7.37 -17.68 20.53
N GLU A 341 -8.44 -16.89 20.39
CA GLU A 341 -9.80 -17.38 20.65
C GLU A 341 -10.24 -18.44 19.65
N PHE A 342 -9.91 -18.27 18.36
CA PHE A 342 -10.28 -19.25 17.34
C PHE A 342 -9.53 -20.57 17.51
N GLN A 343 -8.25 -20.52 17.87
CA GLN A 343 -7.44 -21.71 18.15
C GLN A 343 -7.92 -22.46 19.40
N LYS A 344 -8.33 -21.73 20.46
CA LYS A 344 -8.99 -22.34 21.62
C LYS A 344 -10.30 -23.07 21.26
N ALA A 345 -11.01 -22.56 20.26
CA ALA A 345 -12.21 -23.20 19.69
C ALA A 345 -11.90 -24.26 18.60
N GLY A 346 -10.62 -24.59 18.37
CA GLY A 346 -10.16 -25.63 17.46
C GLY A 346 -10.09 -25.23 15.98
N GLY A 347 -10.20 -23.94 15.64
CA GLY A 347 -10.10 -23.43 14.27
C GLY A 347 -8.93 -22.47 14.07
N SER A 348 -8.71 -22.03 12.83
CA SER A 348 -7.63 -21.08 12.49
C SER A 348 -6.22 -21.55 12.92
N LEU A 349 -5.96 -22.85 12.77
CA LEU A 349 -4.71 -23.49 13.18
C LEU A 349 -3.56 -23.27 12.18
N ILE A 350 -3.89 -22.94 10.92
CA ILE A 350 -2.94 -22.66 9.82
C ILE A 350 -3.40 -21.43 9.05
#